data_AF-A0ABC9HA90-F1
#
_entry.id   AF-A0ABC9HA90-F1
#
_cell.length_a   1.000
_cell.length_b   1.000
_cell.length_c   1.000
_cell.angle_alpha   90.00
_cell.angle_beta   90.00
_cell.angle_gamma   90.00
#
_symmetry.space_group_name_H-M   'P 1'
#
loop_
_entity.id
_entity.type
_entity.pdbx_description
1 polymer ?
#
loop_
_entity_poly.entity_id
_entity_poly.type
_entity_poly.pdbx_seq_one_letter_code
_entity_poly.pdbx_strand_id
1 'polypeptide(L)'
;MAAAEAETAAALRAEVAALRMRVQELETENQRLAKVASSCTCGIKEDSIGSVAVASSCLYRSNPEAQHNEKFHQSSALEKDLSPPFDHTVVSAEREIHRNRNVKGSGLADDSSKRAKRTGQQVGILSHCSKRLVALKVMYFGQRFYGFSSEGNTEPTVESEIFKALERAKLLVASRKESCYSRCGRTDKGVSASGQVISLYLRSNIKDVGGGTLDERSEIDYVKVLNRILPQDIRVLGWCPVAADFHARFTCLGREYKYLFWKQDLDISEMQKAASKFVGEHDFRNFCKMDAANVSNYRRRITEFTISACDIRSSNDELCSMTIKGTAFLWHQVRCMVAVLFLIGQGLESPSVVDSLLDITKTPRKPQYKMASELPLILRSCQFDKADFMCSSDASRSLTEHLNDEYHQYMLQAEIFHEALSCLPLPESNSLETLHKKRNYIPLLSRQTEPSYEERIAKVKTKLTDNL
;
A
#
# COMPACT_ATOMS: atom_id res chain seq x y z
N MET A 1 -47.52 -27.16 -3.49
CA MET A 1 -47.06 -25.78 -3.19
C MET A 1 -47.26 -25.43 -1.72
N ALA A 2 -48.48 -25.39 -1.19
CA ALA A 2 -48.73 -25.02 0.22
C ALA A 2 -47.97 -25.85 1.28
N ALA A 3 -47.76 -27.16 1.05
CA ALA A 3 -46.99 -28.01 1.97
C ALA A 3 -45.48 -27.69 1.98
N ALA A 4 -44.91 -27.35 0.82
CA ALA A 4 -43.49 -27.02 0.69
C ALA A 4 -43.17 -25.64 1.29
N GLU A 5 -44.10 -24.69 1.18
CA GLU A 5 -44.01 -23.36 1.80
C GLU A 5 -44.14 -23.43 3.33
N ALA A 6 -44.98 -24.34 3.84
CA ALA A 6 -45.11 -24.57 5.28
C ALA A 6 -43.83 -25.17 5.89
N GLU A 7 -43.17 -26.07 5.16
CA GLU A 7 -41.93 -26.72 5.58
C GLU A 7 -40.73 -25.75 5.59
N THR A 8 -40.62 -24.88 4.57
CA THR A 8 -39.62 -23.80 4.55
C THR A 8 -39.87 -22.77 5.65
N ALA A 9 -41.12 -22.40 5.92
CA ALA A 9 -41.46 -21.50 7.02
C ALA A 9 -41.21 -22.12 8.41
N ALA A 10 -41.26 -23.44 8.55
CA ALA A 10 -40.89 -24.13 9.78
C ALA A 10 -39.36 -24.16 9.99
N ALA A 11 -38.60 -24.43 8.94
CA ALA A 11 -37.14 -24.40 8.97
C ALA A 11 -36.60 -23.01 9.32
N LEU A 12 -37.15 -21.96 8.70
CA LEU A 12 -36.75 -20.58 8.99
C LEU A 12 -37.03 -20.18 10.45
N ARG A 13 -38.16 -20.65 11.01
CA ARG A 13 -38.52 -20.40 12.41
C ARG A 13 -37.57 -21.10 13.38
N ALA A 14 -37.13 -22.31 13.06
CA ALA A 14 -36.13 -23.04 13.84
C ALA A 14 -34.76 -22.34 13.81
N GLU A 15 -34.33 -21.84 12.66
CA GLU A 15 -33.08 -21.10 12.50
C GLU A 15 -33.09 -19.77 13.26
N VAL A 16 -34.20 -19.01 13.18
CA VAL A 16 -34.38 -17.78 13.96
C VAL A 16 -34.38 -18.06 15.47
N ALA A 17 -34.96 -19.17 15.91
CA ALA A 17 -34.93 -19.57 17.32
C ALA A 17 -33.50 -19.92 17.79
N ALA A 18 -32.74 -20.65 16.97
CA ALA A 18 -31.34 -20.97 17.26
C ALA A 18 -30.45 -19.71 17.35
N LEU A 19 -30.65 -18.75 16.44
CA LEU A 19 -29.94 -17.47 16.46
C LEU A 19 -30.28 -16.64 17.71
N ARG A 20 -31.54 -16.62 18.14
CA ARG A 20 -31.94 -15.93 19.39
C ARG A 20 -31.27 -16.52 20.62
N MET A 21 -31.19 -17.85 20.72
CA MET A 21 -30.47 -18.52 21.80
C MET A 21 -28.99 -18.15 21.80
N ARG A 22 -28.36 -18.10 20.61
CA ARG A 22 -26.95 -17.73 20.49
C ARG A 22 -26.67 -16.28 20.90
N VAL A 23 -27.56 -15.35 20.58
CA VAL A 23 -27.46 -13.95 21.03
C VAL A 23 -27.53 -13.87 22.55
N GLN A 24 -28.45 -14.60 23.17
CA GLN A 24 -28.60 -14.61 24.63
C GLN A 24 -27.38 -15.20 25.35
N GLU A 25 -26.75 -16.23 24.78
CA GLU A 25 -25.47 -16.77 25.26
C GLU A 25 -24.34 -15.73 25.21
N LEU A 26 -24.23 -15.00 24.08
CA LEU A 26 -23.22 -13.96 23.90
C LEU A 26 -23.43 -12.77 24.84
N GLU A 27 -24.69 -12.36 25.07
CA GLU A 27 -25.02 -11.33 26.06
C GLU A 27 -24.64 -11.76 27.48
N THR A 28 -24.87 -13.02 27.83
CA THR A 28 -24.49 -13.58 29.13
C THR A 28 -22.96 -13.59 29.31
N GLU A 29 -22.21 -13.98 28.27
CA GLU A 29 -20.75 -13.97 28.32
C GLU A 29 -20.17 -12.55 28.37
N ASN A 30 -20.76 -11.60 27.64
CA ASN A 30 -20.39 -10.20 27.73
C ASN A 30 -20.61 -9.62 29.14
N GLN A 31 -21.73 -9.97 29.79
CA GLN A 31 -21.96 -9.59 31.19
C GLN A 31 -20.95 -10.23 32.14
N ARG A 32 -20.52 -11.47 31.89
CA ARG A 32 -19.47 -12.14 32.66
C ARG A 32 -18.13 -11.42 32.51
N LEU A 33 -17.74 -11.09 31.27
CA LEU A 33 -16.50 -10.37 30.98
C LEU A 33 -16.50 -8.95 31.58
N ALA A 34 -17.64 -8.26 31.54
CA ALA A 34 -17.80 -6.95 32.19
C ALA A 34 -17.60 -7.03 33.71
N LYS A 35 -18.10 -8.09 34.37
CA LYS A 35 -17.87 -8.34 35.81
C LYS A 35 -16.40 -8.66 36.12
N VAL A 36 -15.73 -9.40 35.23
CA VAL A 36 -14.29 -9.68 35.37
C VAL A 36 -13.48 -8.38 35.25
N ALA A 37 -13.81 -7.54 34.26
CA ALA A 37 -13.19 -6.24 34.07
C ALA A 37 -13.41 -5.30 35.28
N SER A 38 -14.61 -5.30 35.87
CA SER A 38 -14.90 -4.47 37.04
C SER A 38 -14.29 -4.98 38.36
N SER A 39 -13.91 -6.26 38.42
CA SER A 39 -13.22 -6.87 39.57
C SER A 39 -11.68 -6.79 39.50
N CYS A 40 -11.14 -6.28 38.40
CA CYS A 40 -9.70 -6.18 38.20
C CYS A 40 -9.12 -4.99 39.01
N THR A 41 -8.30 -5.30 40.02
CA THR A 41 -7.60 -4.32 40.87
C THR A 41 -6.16 -4.09 40.39
N CYS A 42 -5.98 -3.84 39.09
CA CYS A 42 -4.71 -3.30 38.60
C CYS A 42 -4.62 -1.82 39.02
N GLY A 43 -3.88 -1.56 40.10
CA GLY A 43 -3.76 -0.26 40.74
C GLY A 43 -3.22 0.83 39.81
N ILE A 44 -4.09 1.77 39.47
CA ILE A 44 -3.73 3.05 38.86
C ILE A 44 -3.55 4.02 40.03
N LYS A 45 -2.33 4.56 40.19
CA LYS A 45 -2.12 5.78 40.98
C LYS A 45 -2.78 6.94 40.22
N GLU A 46 -3.84 7.47 40.81
CA GLU A 46 -4.53 8.68 40.36
C GLU A 46 -3.66 9.91 40.64
N ASP A 47 -3.49 10.76 39.63
CA ASP A 47 -3.37 12.21 39.82
C ASP A 47 -4.44 12.88 38.93
N SER A 48 -5.54 13.28 39.59
CA SER A 48 -6.41 14.45 39.33
C SER A 48 -6.84 14.82 37.89
N ILE A 49 -7.95 14.22 37.47
CA ILE A 49 -9.22 14.78 36.92
C ILE A 49 -9.18 15.97 35.92
N GLY A 50 -9.68 15.67 34.73
CA GLY A 50 -10.53 16.56 33.91
C GLY A 50 -11.45 15.70 33.03
N SER A 51 -12.72 15.56 33.41
CA SER A 51 -13.68 14.64 32.79
C SER A 51 -14.16 15.09 31.41
N VAL A 52 -14.09 14.21 30.40
CA VAL A 52 -15.03 14.24 29.26
C VAL A 52 -15.48 12.81 28.99
N ALA A 53 -16.78 12.59 29.14
CA ALA A 53 -17.47 11.34 28.87
C ALA A 53 -17.42 11.03 27.36
N VAL A 54 -16.91 9.84 27.00
CA VAL A 54 -17.02 9.29 25.66
C VAL A 54 -18.32 8.48 25.59
N ALA A 55 -19.38 9.11 25.10
CA ALA A 55 -20.59 8.39 24.71
C ALA A 55 -20.36 7.79 23.31
N SER A 56 -20.16 6.47 23.27
CA SER A 56 -20.21 5.68 22.06
C SER A 56 -21.65 5.23 21.84
N SER A 57 -22.32 5.76 20.81
CA SER A 57 -23.56 5.17 20.28
C SER A 57 -23.76 5.55 18.82
N CYS A 58 -23.31 4.68 17.92
CA CYS A 58 -23.81 4.62 16.56
C CYS A 58 -25.07 3.73 16.56
N LEU A 59 -26.25 4.33 16.47
CA LEU A 59 -27.47 3.64 16.05
C LEU A 59 -28.26 4.54 15.10
N TYR A 60 -28.29 4.13 13.84
CA TYR A 60 -29.27 4.56 12.85
C TYR A 60 -30.67 4.18 13.33
N ARG A 61 -31.57 5.16 13.47
CA ARG A 61 -33.01 4.92 13.37
C ARG A 61 -33.73 6.16 12.83
N SER A 62 -34.42 5.95 11.72
CA SER A 62 -35.28 6.88 10.99
C SER A 62 -36.62 7.07 11.73
N ASN A 63 -37.09 8.32 11.90
CA ASN A 63 -38.34 8.87 11.32
C ASN A 63 -38.67 10.31 11.83
N PRO A 64 -39.54 11.06 11.14
CA PRO A 64 -39.60 12.53 11.14
C PRO A 64 -40.69 13.16 12.01
N GLU A 65 -40.72 14.50 11.99
CA GLU A 65 -41.73 15.47 12.47
C GLU A 65 -41.55 16.00 13.91
N ALA A 66 -41.16 17.27 14.03
CA ALA A 66 -42.02 18.36 14.53
C ALA A 66 -41.24 19.66 14.73
N GLN A 67 -41.97 20.76 14.58
CA GLN A 67 -41.55 22.14 14.37
C GLN A 67 -41.12 22.90 15.64
N HIS A 68 -40.46 24.03 15.37
CA HIS A 68 -40.55 25.35 16.03
C HIS A 68 -39.38 25.90 16.89
N ASN A 69 -38.81 26.97 16.32
CA ASN A 69 -38.50 28.31 16.84
C ASN A 69 -37.26 28.62 17.71
N GLU A 70 -36.42 29.50 17.12
CA GLU A 70 -35.81 30.74 17.66
C GLU A 70 -34.91 30.62 18.91
N LYS A 71 -33.68 31.16 18.97
CA LYS A 71 -33.24 32.52 18.63
C LYS A 71 -31.69 32.63 18.63
N PHE A 72 -31.23 33.64 17.91
CA PHE A 72 -29.87 34.17 17.75
C PHE A 72 -28.96 34.22 18.98
N HIS A 73 -27.64 33.99 18.77
CA HIS A 73 -26.59 34.94 19.19
C HIS A 73 -25.32 34.79 18.33
N GLN A 74 -24.87 35.92 17.77
CA GLN A 74 -23.62 36.12 17.02
C GLN A 74 -22.41 36.27 17.95
N SER A 75 -21.29 35.66 17.58
CA SER A 75 -19.88 36.15 17.68
C SER A 75 -19.00 35.00 17.17
N SER A 76 -17.82 35.12 16.56
CA SER A 76 -16.95 36.19 16.07
C SER A 76 -15.92 35.46 15.19
N ALA A 77 -15.55 36.05 14.04
CA ALA A 77 -14.68 35.48 13.03
C ALA A 77 -13.22 35.25 13.50
N LEU A 78 -12.60 34.18 12.99
CA LEU A 78 -11.15 34.01 12.89
C LEU A 78 -10.85 33.08 11.71
N GLU A 79 -10.68 33.68 10.53
CA GLU A 79 -10.22 33.04 9.30
C GLU A 79 -8.74 32.66 9.43
N LYS A 80 -8.41 31.40 9.11
CA LYS A 80 -7.07 30.96 8.70
C LYS A 80 -7.18 29.92 7.60
N ASP A 81 -6.87 30.38 6.39
CA ASP A 81 -6.25 29.70 5.24
C ASP A 81 -6.44 28.17 5.12
N LEU A 82 -7.55 27.79 4.46
CA LEU A 82 -7.68 26.52 3.77
C LEU A 82 -6.94 26.62 2.42
N SER A 83 -5.82 25.90 2.30
CA SER A 83 -5.18 25.66 1.00
C SER A 83 -5.89 24.49 0.29
N PRO A 84 -6.25 24.60 -1.01
CA PRO A 84 -6.97 23.54 -1.71
C PRO A 84 -6.06 22.36 -2.08
N PRO A 85 -6.53 21.10 -2.06
CA PRO A 85 -5.75 19.94 -2.46
C PRO A 85 -6.01 19.64 -3.94
N PHE A 86 -5.56 20.52 -4.84
CA PHE A 86 -5.47 20.18 -6.26
C PHE A 86 -4.26 20.89 -6.86
N ASP A 87 -3.19 20.13 -7.10
CA ASP A 87 -2.30 20.46 -8.20
C ASP A 87 -1.87 19.19 -8.95
N HIS A 88 -2.67 18.87 -9.95
CA HIS A 88 -2.35 17.91 -11.00
C HIS A 88 -1.88 18.69 -12.22
N THR A 89 -0.62 19.14 -12.24
CA THR A 89 0.01 19.51 -13.51
C THR A 89 1.53 19.40 -13.49
N VAL A 90 2.05 18.64 -14.46
CA VAL A 90 3.47 18.58 -14.83
C VAL A 90 3.80 19.87 -15.58
N VAL A 91 4.62 20.76 -15.01
CA VAL A 91 5.35 21.78 -15.79
C VAL A 91 6.76 21.97 -15.24
N SER A 92 7.68 21.93 -16.18
CA SER A 92 9.13 22.06 -16.14
C SER A 92 9.61 23.34 -15.42
N ALA A 93 10.54 23.21 -14.49
CA ALA A 93 11.24 24.36 -13.90
C ALA A 93 12.55 24.63 -14.67
N GLU A 94 12.48 25.49 -15.69
CA GLU A 94 13.63 26.23 -16.19
C GLU A 94 13.37 27.74 -16.08
N ARG A 95 14.32 28.41 -15.42
CA ARG A 95 14.66 29.84 -15.50
C ARG A 95 13.68 30.86 -14.91
N GLU A 96 14.17 31.56 -13.88
CA GLU A 96 14.07 33.02 -13.90
C GLU A 96 15.29 33.66 -13.23
N ILE A 97 16.18 34.17 -14.10
CA ILE A 97 17.29 35.05 -13.81
C ILE A 97 16.86 36.44 -14.28
N HIS A 98 16.98 37.41 -13.36
CA HIS A 98 17.07 38.87 -13.57
C HIS A 98 15.80 39.65 -13.92
N ARG A 99 15.44 40.56 -13.00
CA ARG A 99 15.35 42.01 -13.27
C ARG A 99 15.36 42.81 -11.96
N ASN A 100 16.40 43.62 -11.78
CA ASN A 100 16.23 45.05 -11.56
C ASN A 100 17.55 45.79 -11.84
N ARG A 101 17.45 46.80 -12.71
CA ARG A 101 18.51 47.74 -13.12
C ARG A 101 18.20 49.12 -12.53
N ASN A 102 19.24 49.96 -12.50
CA ASN A 102 19.34 51.40 -12.20
C ASN A 102 19.70 51.74 -10.74
N VAL A 103 20.63 52.65 -10.42
CA VAL A 103 21.43 53.65 -11.17
C VAL A 103 22.66 54.05 -10.32
N LYS A 104 23.69 54.61 -10.96
CA LYS A 104 24.98 55.08 -10.41
C LYS A 104 24.88 56.14 -9.29
N GLY A 105 25.85 56.13 -8.37
CA GLY A 105 26.20 57.26 -7.50
C GLY A 105 27.42 56.96 -6.60
N SER A 106 28.43 57.82 -6.66
CA SER A 106 29.75 57.79 -6.02
C SER A 106 29.77 58.19 -4.53
N GLY A 107 30.72 57.70 -3.73
CA GLY A 107 31.08 58.28 -2.42
C GLY A 107 31.79 57.32 -1.46
N LEU A 108 32.73 57.82 -0.66
CA LEU A 108 33.80 57.12 0.08
C LEU A 108 33.46 56.73 1.54
N ALA A 109 34.21 55.71 2.01
CA ALA A 109 34.80 55.44 3.35
C ALA A 109 33.97 55.01 4.59
N ASP A 110 34.57 54.02 5.29
CA ASP A 110 34.45 53.58 6.71
C ASP A 110 33.13 52.93 7.21
N ASP A 111 33.07 51.95 8.10
CA ASP A 111 34.01 51.29 9.02
C ASP A 111 33.43 49.89 9.38
N SER A 112 34.32 48.99 9.81
CA SER A 112 34.18 47.70 10.48
C SER A 112 32.79 47.16 10.94
N SER A 113 32.50 45.91 10.57
CA SER A 113 32.29 44.82 11.55
C SER A 113 32.13 43.45 10.87
N LYS A 114 32.89 42.48 11.39
CA LYS A 114 32.99 41.10 10.92
C LYS A 114 31.66 40.36 11.13
N ARG A 115 31.01 39.94 10.04
CA ARG A 115 30.03 38.85 10.07
C ARG A 115 30.39 37.83 8.99
N ALA A 116 31.27 36.91 9.34
CA ALA A 116 31.61 35.78 8.49
C ALA A 116 30.34 34.96 8.21
N LYS A 117 29.92 34.94 6.95
CA LYS A 117 28.95 33.99 6.41
C LYS A 117 29.42 32.57 6.72
N ARG A 118 28.69 31.84 7.56
CA ARG A 118 28.80 30.37 7.62
C ARG A 118 28.20 29.81 6.33
N THR A 119 29.06 29.64 5.33
CA THR A 119 28.81 28.86 4.12
C THR A 119 28.70 27.37 4.48
N GLY A 120 27.92 26.66 3.68
CA GLY A 120 27.34 25.34 3.95
C GLY A 120 28.27 24.34 4.64
N GLN A 121 27.81 23.84 5.78
CA GLN A 121 28.41 22.70 6.45
C GLN A 121 28.05 21.45 5.65
N GLN A 122 29.02 20.94 4.89
CA GLN A 122 28.93 19.64 4.25
C GLN A 122 28.65 18.61 5.35
N VAL A 123 27.49 17.96 5.29
CA VAL A 123 27.04 16.99 6.30
C VAL A 123 27.90 15.73 6.16
N GLY A 124 28.98 15.67 6.96
CA GLY A 124 29.90 14.55 6.93
C GLY A 124 29.27 13.25 7.42
N ILE A 125 29.53 12.15 6.70
CA ILE A 125 29.25 10.78 7.13
C ILE A 125 29.98 10.55 8.47
N LEU A 126 29.26 10.09 9.50
CA LEU A 126 29.81 9.81 10.82
C LEU A 126 30.62 8.51 10.82
N SER A 127 31.90 8.59 10.44
CA SER A 127 32.80 7.41 10.34
C SER A 127 33.16 6.76 11.68
N HIS A 128 32.90 7.41 12.82
CA HIS A 128 33.29 6.96 14.17
C HIS A 128 32.10 6.64 15.09
N CYS A 129 31.02 6.06 14.56
CA CYS A 129 29.88 5.62 15.37
C CYS A 129 29.66 4.10 15.28
N SER A 130 29.13 3.51 16.36
CA SER A 130 28.71 2.11 16.34
C SER A 130 27.60 1.90 15.32
N LYS A 131 27.61 0.75 14.65
CA LYS A 131 26.66 0.40 13.60
C LYS A 131 26.14 -1.01 13.81
N ARG A 132 24.93 -1.26 13.32
CA ARG A 132 24.30 -2.59 13.33
C ARG A 132 23.49 -2.80 12.08
N LEU A 133 23.37 -4.04 11.64
CA LEU A 133 22.47 -4.40 10.56
C LEU A 133 21.04 -4.48 11.13
N VAL A 134 20.13 -3.71 10.53
CA VAL A 134 18.71 -3.76 10.88
C VAL A 134 17.86 -4.08 9.65
N ALA A 135 16.73 -4.72 9.89
CA ALA A 135 15.61 -4.74 8.95
C ALA A 135 14.59 -3.66 9.36
N LEU A 136 14.09 -2.89 8.40
CA LEU A 136 13.01 -1.92 8.58
C LEU A 136 11.77 -2.42 7.81
N LYS A 137 10.64 -2.48 8.49
CA LYS A 137 9.33 -2.69 7.86
C LYS A 137 8.77 -1.33 7.48
N VAL A 138 8.45 -1.14 6.21
CA VAL A 138 8.06 0.14 5.63
C VAL A 138 6.71 -0.01 4.93
N MET A 139 5.84 0.97 5.15
CA MET A 139 4.64 1.20 4.35
C MET A 139 4.77 2.48 3.53
N TYR A 140 4.06 2.51 2.41
CA TYR A 140 3.92 3.69 1.58
C TYR A 140 2.68 3.66 0.69
N PHE A 141 2.13 4.85 0.44
CA PHE A 141 1.10 5.06 -0.58
C PHE A 141 1.78 5.41 -1.92
N GLY A 142 1.66 4.52 -2.90
CA GLY A 142 2.50 4.52 -4.09
C GLY A 142 2.17 5.59 -5.13
N GLN A 143 0.98 6.21 -5.06
CA GLN A 143 0.38 6.98 -6.15
C GLN A 143 1.29 8.07 -6.72
N ARG A 144 2.01 8.80 -5.86
CA ARG A 144 2.89 9.91 -6.28
C ARG A 144 4.33 9.50 -6.61
N PHE A 145 4.69 8.23 -6.44
CA PHE A 145 6.06 7.76 -6.59
C PHE A 145 6.24 6.99 -7.90
N TYR A 146 7.41 7.14 -8.52
CA TYR A 146 7.81 6.38 -9.71
C TYR A 146 8.28 4.95 -9.39
N GLY A 147 7.67 4.36 -8.37
CA GLY A 147 7.96 3.03 -7.87
C GLY A 147 8.89 3.06 -6.67
N PHE A 148 9.30 1.86 -6.23
CA PHE A 148 10.15 1.74 -5.06
C PHE A 148 11.58 2.18 -5.35
N SER A 149 12.22 1.61 -6.38
CA SER A 149 13.66 1.73 -6.64
C SER A 149 14.05 3.04 -7.28
N SER A 150 15.12 3.68 -6.79
CA SER A 150 15.77 4.81 -7.46
C SER A 150 16.64 4.28 -8.61
N GLU A 151 16.25 4.53 -9.85
CA GLU A 151 17.00 4.15 -11.05
C GLU A 151 17.09 5.35 -12.01
N GLY A 152 18.31 5.72 -12.40
CA GLY A 152 18.57 6.89 -13.24
C GLY A 152 18.10 8.20 -12.60
N ASN A 153 17.49 9.08 -13.40
CA ASN A 153 16.97 10.38 -12.97
C ASN A 153 15.48 10.34 -12.62
N THR A 154 14.97 9.18 -12.21
CA THR A 154 13.54 8.99 -11.92
C THR A 154 13.26 9.35 -10.46
N GLU A 155 12.62 10.49 -10.21
CA GLU A 155 12.28 11.00 -8.87
C GLU A 155 10.86 11.62 -8.89
N PRO A 156 10.11 11.57 -7.76
CA PRO A 156 10.47 10.94 -6.49
C PRO A 156 10.25 9.43 -6.50
N THR A 157 11.12 8.68 -5.79
CA THR A 157 10.95 7.24 -5.51
C THR A 157 10.85 7.01 -4.02
N VAL A 158 10.20 5.93 -3.60
CA VAL A 158 10.09 5.61 -2.16
C VAL A 158 11.48 5.44 -1.55
N GLU A 159 12.35 4.75 -2.26
CA GLU A 159 13.71 4.50 -1.84
C GLU A 159 14.53 5.79 -1.70
N SER A 160 14.40 6.75 -2.62
CA SER A 160 15.17 8.00 -2.52
C SER A 160 14.74 8.82 -1.31
N GLU A 161 13.44 8.89 -1.02
CA GLU A 161 12.91 9.57 0.17
C GLU A 161 13.37 8.89 1.48
N ILE A 162 13.43 7.55 1.51
CA ILE A 162 13.98 6.83 2.66
C ILE A 162 15.45 7.19 2.88
N PHE A 163 16.26 7.23 1.82
CA PHE A 163 17.68 7.58 1.95
C PHE A 163 17.90 9.05 2.35
N LYS A 164 17.11 9.99 1.80
CA LYS A 164 17.10 11.39 2.24
C LYS A 164 16.76 11.49 3.73
N ALA A 165 15.79 10.71 4.22
CA ALA A 165 15.42 10.70 5.64
C ALA A 165 16.52 10.10 6.53
N LEU A 166 17.13 8.99 6.12
CA LEU A 166 18.24 8.36 6.84
C LEU A 166 19.46 9.29 6.97
N GLU A 167 19.78 10.03 5.91
CA GLU A 167 20.86 11.01 5.90
C GLU A 167 20.55 12.20 6.83
N ARG A 168 19.36 12.79 6.71
CA ARG A 168 18.89 13.89 7.57
C ARG A 168 18.86 13.49 9.05
N ALA A 169 18.50 12.24 9.34
CA ALA A 169 18.50 11.66 10.69
C ALA A 169 19.91 11.35 11.22
N LYS A 170 20.95 11.47 10.39
CA LYS A 170 22.33 11.06 10.67
C LYS A 170 22.44 9.57 11.04
N LEU A 171 21.62 8.73 10.41
CA LEU A 171 21.60 7.28 10.63
C LEU A 171 22.49 6.51 9.65
N LEU A 172 22.81 7.10 8.49
CA LEU A 172 23.77 6.52 7.55
C LEU A 172 25.20 6.62 8.10
N VAL A 173 25.89 5.48 8.15
CA VAL A 173 27.28 5.37 8.62
C VAL A 173 28.29 5.26 7.48
N ALA A 174 27.81 5.07 6.25
CA ALA A 174 28.62 4.91 5.05
C ALA A 174 27.79 5.28 3.81
N SER A 175 28.39 5.19 2.62
CA SER A 175 27.63 5.31 1.38
C SER A 175 26.56 4.22 1.27
N ARG A 176 25.60 4.39 0.34
CA ARG A 176 24.55 3.38 0.06
C ARG A 176 25.14 1.99 -0.20
N LYS A 177 26.23 1.93 -0.99
CA LYS A 177 26.88 0.68 -1.39
C LYS A 177 27.54 -0.02 -0.20
N GLU A 178 28.12 0.76 0.72
CA GLU A 178 28.82 0.25 1.90
C GLU A 178 27.86 -0.10 3.05
N SER A 179 26.62 0.40 3.01
CA SER A 179 25.60 0.13 4.02
C SER A 179 24.97 -1.27 3.90
N CYS A 180 25.46 -2.15 3.01
CA CYS A 180 24.89 -3.48 2.73
C CYS A 180 23.37 -3.43 2.47
N TYR A 181 22.94 -2.41 1.73
CA TYR A 181 21.53 -2.17 1.48
C TYR A 181 20.88 -3.28 0.65
N SER A 182 19.75 -3.79 1.15
CA SER A 182 18.91 -4.77 0.49
C SER A 182 17.43 -4.43 0.65
N ARG A 183 16.60 -4.95 -0.26
CA ARG A 183 15.16 -4.72 -0.33
C ARG A 183 14.45 -5.99 -0.74
N CYS A 184 13.31 -6.26 -0.12
CA CYS A 184 12.59 -7.51 -0.31
C CYS A 184 12.00 -7.66 -1.72
N GLY A 185 11.47 -6.58 -2.28
CA GLY A 185 10.97 -6.53 -3.63
C GLY A 185 10.90 -5.10 -4.16
N ARG A 186 10.88 -4.92 -5.48
CA ARG A 186 10.55 -3.65 -6.10
C ARG A 186 9.04 -3.60 -6.31
N THR A 187 8.42 -2.46 -6.05
CA THR A 187 7.06 -2.17 -6.50
C THR A 187 7.11 -1.21 -7.68
N ASP A 188 6.21 -1.40 -8.65
CA ASP A 188 6.10 -0.54 -9.83
C ASP A 188 5.59 0.86 -9.44
N LYS A 189 5.66 1.80 -10.39
CA LYS A 189 5.05 3.13 -10.27
C LYS A 189 3.59 3.01 -9.81
N GLY A 190 3.21 3.84 -8.84
CA GLY A 190 1.84 3.91 -8.31
C GLY A 190 1.44 2.79 -7.35
N VAL A 191 2.21 1.70 -7.24
CA VAL A 191 1.89 0.55 -6.38
C VAL A 191 2.22 0.85 -4.92
N SER A 192 1.27 0.59 -4.03
CA SER A 192 1.40 0.81 -2.58
C SER A 192 2.01 -0.41 -1.87
N ALA A 193 2.48 -0.22 -0.63
CA ALA A 193 2.88 -1.32 0.23
C ALA A 193 2.52 -1.05 1.69
N SER A 194 2.08 -2.08 2.41
CA SER A 194 1.91 -2.05 3.87
C SER A 194 2.92 -2.93 4.62
N GLY A 195 3.76 -3.67 3.90
CA GLY A 195 4.74 -4.58 4.48
C GLY A 195 5.99 -4.77 3.64
N GLN A 196 6.49 -3.71 3.00
CA GLN A 196 7.81 -3.74 2.36
C GLN A 196 8.89 -3.89 3.44
N VAL A 197 9.98 -4.59 3.13
CA VAL A 197 11.11 -4.74 4.04
C VAL A 197 12.41 -4.36 3.35
N ILE A 198 13.21 -3.54 4.01
CA ILE A 198 14.59 -3.24 3.63
C ILE A 198 15.54 -3.65 4.75
N SER A 199 16.80 -3.91 4.44
CA SER A 199 17.85 -4.11 5.43
C SER A 199 19.11 -3.33 5.06
N LEU A 200 19.78 -2.77 6.07
CA LEU A 200 21.01 -1.98 5.92
C LEU A 200 21.68 -1.72 7.28
N TYR A 201 22.98 -1.44 7.25
CA TYR A 201 23.72 -0.97 8.41
C TYR A 201 23.33 0.46 8.75
N LEU A 202 22.85 0.67 9.99
CA LEU A 202 22.54 1.99 10.54
C LEU A 202 23.36 2.26 11.79
N ARG A 203 23.50 3.55 12.12
CA ARG A 203 24.03 4.02 13.39
C ARG A 203 23.26 3.37 14.54
N SER A 204 23.97 2.97 15.58
CA SER A 204 23.44 2.33 16.77
C SER A 204 24.00 3.01 18.03
N ASN A 205 23.18 3.06 19.09
CA ASN A 205 23.63 3.42 20.43
C ASN A 205 24.36 2.26 21.13
N ILE A 206 24.16 1.04 20.65
CA ILE A 206 24.75 -0.17 21.20
C ILE A 206 26.17 -0.31 20.64
N LYS A 207 27.14 -0.27 21.54
CA LYS A 207 28.54 -0.59 21.21
C LYS A 207 28.66 -2.10 21.12
N ASP A 208 29.34 -2.59 20.09
CA ASP A 208 29.60 -4.00 19.85
C ASP A 208 30.55 -4.51 20.96
N VAL A 209 29.99 -4.87 22.12
CA VAL A 209 30.71 -5.40 23.27
C VAL A 209 30.15 -6.78 23.53
N GLY A 210 30.99 -7.80 23.30
CA GLY A 210 30.60 -9.19 23.16
C GLY A 210 29.61 -9.71 24.22
N GLY A 211 28.62 -10.46 23.71
CA GLY A 211 27.99 -11.57 24.43
C GLY A 211 26.97 -11.25 25.53
N GLY A 212 26.65 -9.99 25.80
CA GLY A 212 25.57 -9.62 26.72
C GLY A 212 24.23 -9.45 26.01
N THR A 213 23.14 -9.96 26.59
CA THR A 213 21.76 -9.57 26.24
C THR A 213 21.57 -8.09 26.53
N LEU A 214 21.90 -7.25 25.56
CA LEU A 214 21.78 -5.80 25.66
C LEU A 214 20.30 -5.42 25.58
N ASP A 215 19.86 -4.54 26.49
CA ASP A 215 18.49 -4.04 26.51
C ASP A 215 18.21 -3.22 25.25
N GLU A 216 17.42 -3.78 24.33
CA GLU A 216 17.01 -3.14 23.08
C GLU A 216 16.32 -1.79 23.31
N ARG A 217 15.81 -1.52 24.53
CA ARG A 217 15.25 -0.21 24.91
C ARG A 217 16.29 0.91 24.92
N SER A 218 17.58 0.59 25.01
CA SER A 218 18.68 1.56 24.93
C SER A 218 19.04 1.93 23.49
N GLU A 219 18.47 1.25 22.49
CA GLU A 219 18.70 1.53 21.08
C GLU A 219 17.95 2.80 20.61
N ILE A 220 18.40 3.35 19.49
CA ILE A 220 17.69 4.39 18.75
C ILE A 220 16.30 3.88 18.35
N ASP A 221 15.26 4.63 18.71
CA ASP A 221 13.90 4.42 18.17
C ASP A 221 13.85 4.84 16.69
N TYR A 222 14.29 3.95 15.80
CA TYR A 222 14.35 4.19 14.36
C TYR A 222 12.98 4.57 13.79
N VAL A 223 11.90 4.00 14.33
CA VAL A 223 10.52 4.28 13.90
C VAL A 223 10.19 5.74 14.18
N LYS A 224 10.34 6.18 15.43
CA LYS A 224 10.02 7.55 15.85
C LYS A 224 10.95 8.59 15.24
N VAL A 225 12.22 8.25 15.00
CA VAL A 225 13.19 9.17 14.37
C VAL A 225 12.88 9.34 12.88
N LEU A 226 12.68 8.25 12.15
CA LEU A 226 12.46 8.30 10.70
C LEU A 226 11.10 8.90 10.35
N ASN A 227 10.03 8.53 11.06
CA ASN A 227 8.68 9.04 10.76
C ASN A 227 8.52 10.54 11.03
N ARG A 228 9.39 11.16 11.83
CA ARG A 228 9.43 12.63 11.99
C ARG A 228 10.01 13.37 10.78
N ILE A 229 10.72 12.67 9.91
CA ILE A 229 11.48 13.25 8.78
C ILE A 229 10.88 12.81 7.44
N LEU A 230 10.36 11.59 7.39
CA LEU A 230 9.74 11.00 6.20
C LEU A 230 8.50 11.78 5.77
N PRO A 231 8.26 11.90 4.45
CA PRO A 231 6.99 12.41 3.93
C PRO A 231 5.79 11.62 4.47
N GLN A 232 4.60 12.24 4.54
CA GLN A 232 3.40 11.62 5.14
C GLN A 232 3.04 10.24 4.56
N ASP A 233 3.24 10.07 3.26
CA ASP A 233 2.94 8.86 2.51
C ASP A 233 3.96 7.73 2.68
N ILE A 234 5.01 7.90 3.51
CA ILE A 234 5.98 6.85 3.82
C ILE A 234 6.11 6.75 5.34
N ARG A 235 5.93 5.54 5.87
CA ARG A 235 6.08 5.27 7.30
C ARG A 235 6.91 4.02 7.53
N VAL A 236 7.87 4.10 8.44
CA VAL A 236 8.45 2.92 9.07
C VAL A 236 7.45 2.40 10.10
N LEU A 237 7.10 1.13 10.02
CA LEU A 237 6.15 0.47 10.92
C LEU A 237 6.83 -0.24 12.08
N GLY A 238 8.09 -0.63 11.90
CA GLY A 238 8.86 -1.36 12.88
C GLY A 238 10.25 -1.67 12.37
N TRP A 239 11.09 -2.16 13.26
CA TRP A 239 12.47 -2.51 12.95
C TRP A 239 12.91 -3.75 13.73
N CYS A 240 13.96 -4.43 13.26
CA CYS A 240 14.47 -5.66 13.88
C CYS A 240 16.00 -5.72 13.76
N PRO A 241 16.77 -6.05 14.83
CA PRO A 241 18.13 -6.59 14.67
C PRO A 241 18.12 -7.76 13.70
N VAL A 242 19.08 -7.84 12.81
CA VAL A 242 19.23 -9.05 11.98
C VAL A 242 20.68 -9.51 11.96
N ALA A 243 20.87 -10.81 11.74
CA ALA A 243 22.19 -11.41 11.60
C ALA A 243 22.94 -10.82 10.40
N ALA A 244 24.28 -10.84 10.45
CA ALA A 244 25.13 -10.19 9.45
C ALA A 244 24.95 -10.72 8.01
N ASP A 245 24.43 -11.95 7.87
CA ASP A 245 24.11 -12.62 6.61
C ASP A 245 22.67 -12.39 6.11
N PHE A 246 21.85 -11.65 6.87
CA PHE A 246 20.47 -11.36 6.50
C PHE A 246 20.41 -10.49 5.24
N HIS A 247 19.57 -10.90 4.29
CA HIS A 247 19.32 -10.15 3.07
C HIS A 247 17.82 -10.07 2.81
N ALA A 248 17.23 -8.87 2.90
CA ALA A 248 15.78 -8.67 2.78
C ALA A 248 15.16 -9.36 1.54
N ARG A 249 15.88 -9.44 0.42
CA ARG A 249 15.42 -10.18 -0.78
C ARG A 249 15.52 -11.69 -0.68
N PHE A 250 16.65 -12.21 -0.20
CA PHE A 250 17.02 -13.63 -0.37
C PHE A 250 16.64 -14.46 0.85
N THR A 251 16.59 -13.84 2.03
CA THR A 251 16.05 -14.43 3.26
C THR A 251 14.51 -14.44 3.28
N CYS A 252 13.85 -13.65 2.42
CA CYS A 252 12.39 -13.63 2.35
C CYS A 252 11.83 -14.92 1.73
N LEU A 253 10.95 -15.57 2.47
CA LEU A 253 10.33 -16.85 2.12
C LEU A 253 9.13 -16.70 1.18
N GLY A 254 8.42 -15.58 1.28
CA GLY A 254 7.19 -15.35 0.54
C GLY A 254 6.72 -13.91 0.62
N ARG A 255 5.97 -13.50 -0.40
CA ARG A 255 5.33 -12.18 -0.47
C ARG A 255 3.84 -12.36 -0.65
N GLU A 256 3.07 -11.52 0.03
CA GLU A 256 1.63 -11.42 -0.12
C GLU A 256 1.27 -10.10 -0.79
N TYR A 257 0.51 -10.18 -1.87
CA TYR A 257 -0.11 -9.04 -2.51
C TYR A 257 -1.62 -9.06 -2.29
N LYS A 258 -2.19 -7.87 -2.12
CA LYS A 258 -3.64 -7.64 -2.15
C LYS A 258 -3.97 -6.74 -3.33
N TYR A 259 -4.97 -7.10 -4.13
CA TYR A 259 -5.48 -6.26 -5.21
C TYR A 259 -6.95 -5.97 -4.96
N LEU A 260 -7.32 -4.68 -4.85
CA LEU A 260 -8.69 -4.25 -4.61
C LEU A 260 -9.43 -3.95 -5.93
N PHE A 261 -10.71 -4.26 -6.01
CA PHE A 261 -11.52 -3.94 -7.19
C PHE A 261 -13.01 -3.93 -6.86
N TRP A 262 -13.77 -3.09 -7.55
CA TRP A 262 -15.23 -3.13 -7.53
C TRP A 262 -15.72 -4.30 -8.37
N LYS A 263 -16.68 -5.08 -7.84
CA LYS A 263 -17.14 -6.30 -8.47
C LYS A 263 -17.88 -6.04 -9.79
N GLN A 264 -18.80 -5.09 -9.80
CA GLN A 264 -19.67 -4.80 -10.94
C GLN A 264 -20.33 -6.10 -11.47
N ASP A 265 -20.30 -6.32 -12.78
CA ASP A 265 -20.85 -7.49 -13.46
C ASP A 265 -19.86 -8.69 -13.51
N LEU A 266 -18.75 -8.66 -12.77
CA LEU A 266 -17.73 -9.71 -12.84
C LEU A 266 -18.20 -11.02 -12.21
N ASP A 267 -18.05 -12.12 -12.96
CA ASP A 267 -18.26 -13.48 -12.45
C ASP A 267 -17.10 -13.91 -11.55
N ILE A 268 -17.27 -13.69 -10.24
CA ILE A 268 -16.29 -14.05 -9.21
C ILE A 268 -16.03 -15.56 -9.15
N SER A 269 -17.02 -16.39 -9.48
CA SER A 269 -16.88 -17.85 -9.45
C SER A 269 -15.94 -18.33 -10.55
N GLU A 270 -16.13 -17.85 -11.78
CA GLU A 270 -15.24 -18.16 -12.90
C GLU A 270 -13.83 -17.59 -12.68
N MET A 271 -13.73 -16.38 -12.12
CA MET A 271 -12.45 -15.80 -11.72
C MET A 271 -11.73 -16.65 -10.66
N GLN A 272 -12.44 -17.17 -9.66
CA GLN A 272 -11.84 -18.02 -8.62
C GLN A 272 -11.40 -19.38 -9.18
N LYS A 273 -12.17 -19.97 -10.10
CA LYS A 273 -11.76 -21.18 -10.84
C LYS A 273 -10.47 -20.95 -11.61
N ALA A 274 -10.37 -19.82 -12.31
CA ALA A 274 -9.17 -19.44 -13.04
C ALA A 274 -7.99 -19.11 -12.12
N ALA A 275 -8.23 -18.41 -11.00
CA ALA A 275 -7.22 -18.07 -10.00
C ALA A 275 -6.54 -19.32 -9.43
N SER A 276 -7.33 -20.36 -9.16
CA SER A 276 -6.85 -21.64 -8.63
C SER A 276 -5.86 -22.34 -9.57
N LYS A 277 -5.94 -22.10 -10.88
CA LYS A 277 -5.01 -22.67 -11.88
C LYS A 277 -3.60 -22.08 -11.79
N PHE A 278 -3.45 -20.88 -11.23
CA PHE A 278 -2.13 -20.27 -11.02
C PHE A 278 -1.38 -20.88 -9.84
N VAL A 279 -2.07 -21.54 -8.90
CA VAL A 279 -1.45 -22.15 -7.72
C VAL A 279 -0.54 -23.30 -8.14
N GLY A 280 0.62 -23.41 -7.50
CA GLY A 280 1.68 -24.33 -7.88
C GLY A 280 2.86 -23.62 -8.55
N GLU A 281 3.69 -24.40 -9.24
CA GLU A 281 4.89 -23.90 -9.90
C GLU A 281 4.75 -23.95 -11.41
N HIS A 282 4.81 -22.77 -12.05
CA HIS A 282 4.56 -22.61 -13.48
C HIS A 282 5.55 -21.64 -14.11
N ASP A 283 5.70 -21.68 -15.43
CA ASP A 283 6.39 -20.64 -16.19
C ASP A 283 5.42 -19.47 -16.47
N PHE A 284 5.70 -18.31 -15.87
CA PHE A 284 4.82 -17.15 -15.93
C PHE A 284 5.23 -16.14 -17.01
N ARG A 285 6.01 -16.53 -18.02
CA ARG A 285 6.47 -15.59 -19.06
C ARG A 285 5.34 -14.91 -19.83
N ASN A 286 4.21 -15.60 -20.01
CA ASN A 286 2.99 -15.06 -20.63
C ASN A 286 2.16 -14.19 -19.67
N PHE A 287 2.54 -14.12 -18.40
CA PHE A 287 1.89 -13.35 -17.35
C PHE A 287 2.84 -12.33 -16.74
N CYS A 288 3.84 -11.84 -17.46
CA CYS A 288 4.77 -10.84 -16.96
C CYS A 288 5.21 -9.88 -18.07
N LYS A 289 5.96 -8.84 -17.70
CA LYS A 289 6.77 -8.11 -18.67
C LYS A 289 8.11 -8.81 -18.83
N MET A 290 8.32 -9.39 -20.01
CA MET A 290 9.50 -10.22 -20.27
C MET A 290 10.77 -9.36 -20.41
N ASP A 291 11.64 -9.48 -19.42
CA ASP A 291 12.98 -8.88 -19.42
C ASP A 291 14.06 -9.96 -19.62
N ALA A 292 14.22 -10.39 -20.87
CA ALA A 292 15.14 -11.47 -21.23
C ALA A 292 16.63 -11.12 -21.00
N ALA A 293 16.96 -9.84 -20.82
CA ALA A 293 18.33 -9.42 -20.54
C ALA A 293 18.74 -9.73 -19.09
N ASN A 294 17.81 -9.60 -18.14
CA ASN A 294 18.09 -9.76 -16.71
C ASN A 294 17.47 -11.03 -16.10
N VAL A 295 16.57 -11.70 -16.80
CA VAL A 295 15.84 -12.88 -16.30
C VAL A 295 15.99 -14.05 -17.26
N SER A 296 16.55 -15.15 -16.75
CA SER A 296 16.65 -16.43 -17.47
C SER A 296 15.63 -17.47 -16.99
N ASN A 297 15.11 -17.32 -15.76
CA ASN A 297 14.14 -18.23 -15.18
C ASN A 297 12.80 -17.52 -14.90
N TYR A 298 11.77 -17.93 -15.63
CA TYR A 298 10.39 -17.43 -15.50
C TYR A 298 9.49 -18.34 -14.66
N ARG A 299 10.04 -19.42 -14.08
CA ARG A 299 9.29 -20.28 -13.17
C ARG A 299 9.12 -19.60 -11.81
N ARG A 300 7.88 -19.53 -11.32
CA ARG A 300 7.55 -19.01 -9.98
C ARG A 300 6.56 -19.95 -9.31
N ARG A 301 6.52 -19.90 -7.98
CA ARG A 301 5.58 -20.68 -7.18
C ARG A 301 4.57 -19.76 -6.50
N ILE A 302 3.30 -19.91 -6.88
CA ILE A 302 2.17 -19.29 -6.20
C ILE A 302 1.64 -20.30 -5.19
N THR A 303 1.54 -19.89 -3.94
CA THR A 303 1.09 -20.75 -2.83
C THR A 303 -0.38 -20.55 -2.52
N GLU A 304 -0.93 -19.36 -2.81
CA GLU A 304 -2.33 -19.05 -2.59
C GLU A 304 -2.82 -18.00 -3.59
N PHE A 305 -4.03 -18.17 -4.12
CA PHE A 305 -4.73 -17.15 -4.89
C PHE A 305 -6.24 -17.24 -4.60
N THR A 306 -6.73 -16.32 -3.77
CA THR A 306 -8.12 -16.27 -3.32
C THR A 306 -8.77 -14.93 -3.68
N ILE A 307 -10.08 -14.96 -3.94
CA ILE A 307 -10.92 -13.80 -4.20
C ILE A 307 -12.01 -13.77 -3.13
N SER A 308 -12.16 -12.63 -2.47
CA SER A 308 -13.15 -12.46 -1.40
C SER A 308 -13.83 -11.10 -1.50
N ALA A 309 -15.11 -11.04 -1.14
CA ALA A 309 -15.78 -9.77 -0.88
C ALA A 309 -15.13 -9.07 0.34
N CYS A 310 -15.17 -7.75 0.32
CA CYS A 310 -14.88 -6.88 1.47
C CYS A 310 -16.20 -6.39 2.06
N ASP A 311 -16.19 -5.96 3.32
CA ASP A 311 -17.37 -5.44 4.02
C ASP A 311 -17.75 -4.01 3.59
N ILE A 312 -17.36 -3.59 2.38
CA ILE A 312 -17.58 -2.24 1.84
C ILE A 312 -18.47 -2.34 0.60
N ARG A 313 -19.57 -1.60 0.60
CA ARG A 313 -20.56 -1.53 -0.48
C ARG A 313 -20.80 -0.08 -0.90
N SER A 314 -21.09 0.13 -2.19
CA SER A 314 -21.45 1.44 -2.74
C SER A 314 -22.41 1.25 -3.90
N SER A 315 -23.55 1.94 -3.91
CA SER A 315 -24.50 1.98 -5.05
C SER A 315 -24.82 0.61 -5.68
N ASN A 316 -25.10 -0.40 -4.85
CA ASN A 316 -25.35 -1.81 -5.21
C ASN A 316 -24.14 -2.61 -5.74
N ASP A 317 -22.94 -2.05 -5.69
CA ASP A 317 -21.69 -2.75 -5.94
C ASP A 317 -21.00 -3.11 -4.61
N GLU A 318 -20.16 -4.14 -4.66
CA GLU A 318 -19.36 -4.58 -3.53
C GLU A 318 -17.87 -4.50 -3.87
N LEU A 319 -17.08 -4.02 -2.91
CA LEU A 319 -15.64 -4.04 -3.04
C LEU A 319 -15.17 -5.47 -2.82
N CYS A 320 -14.38 -5.98 -3.75
CA CYS A 320 -13.73 -7.28 -3.66
C CYS A 320 -12.21 -7.11 -3.53
N SER A 321 -11.56 -8.19 -3.09
CA SER A 321 -10.12 -8.27 -3.06
C SER A 321 -9.60 -9.61 -3.54
N MET A 322 -8.47 -9.56 -4.22
CA MET A 322 -7.66 -10.74 -4.55
C MET A 322 -6.48 -10.80 -3.60
N THR A 323 -6.27 -11.92 -2.93
CA THR A 323 -5.08 -12.20 -2.13
C THR A 323 -4.20 -13.19 -2.87
N ILE A 324 -2.96 -12.80 -3.14
CA ILE A 324 -1.99 -13.60 -3.91
C ILE A 324 -0.74 -13.77 -3.06
N LYS A 325 -0.39 -15.02 -2.74
CA LYS A 325 0.84 -15.37 -2.03
C LYS A 325 1.74 -16.21 -2.93
N GLY A 326 3.03 -15.93 -2.90
CA GLY A 326 4.02 -16.68 -3.66
C GLY A 326 5.42 -16.46 -3.14
N THR A 327 6.33 -17.35 -3.52
CA THR A 327 7.73 -17.28 -3.06
C THR A 327 8.46 -16.08 -3.65
N ALA A 328 8.20 -15.78 -4.92
CA ALA A 328 8.70 -14.61 -5.63
C ALA A 328 7.80 -14.27 -6.83
N PHE A 329 7.90 -13.04 -7.32
CA PHE A 329 7.13 -12.57 -8.47
C PHE A 329 8.04 -11.96 -9.53
N LEU A 330 7.68 -12.14 -10.80
CA LEU A 330 8.31 -11.49 -11.96
C LEU A 330 7.81 -10.05 -12.11
N TRP A 331 8.50 -9.30 -12.98
CA TRP A 331 8.09 -7.94 -13.31
C TRP A 331 6.67 -7.91 -13.86
N HIS A 332 5.80 -7.08 -13.27
CA HIS A 332 4.38 -6.95 -13.62
C HIS A 332 3.51 -8.21 -13.42
N GLN A 333 4.02 -9.26 -12.75
CA GLN A 333 3.35 -10.57 -12.75
C GLN A 333 1.92 -10.53 -12.21
N VAL A 334 1.76 -9.98 -11.01
CA VAL A 334 0.46 -9.94 -10.32
C VAL A 334 -0.57 -9.19 -11.16
N ARG A 335 -0.21 -8.02 -11.70
CA ARG A 335 -1.13 -7.19 -12.51
C ARG A 335 -1.49 -7.86 -13.84
N CYS A 336 -0.59 -8.66 -14.41
CA CYS A 336 -0.88 -9.45 -15.60
C CYS A 336 -1.83 -10.61 -15.31
N MET A 337 -1.64 -11.32 -14.20
CA MET A 337 -2.57 -12.36 -13.74
C MET A 337 -3.97 -11.77 -13.50
N VAL A 338 -4.06 -10.65 -12.77
CA VAL A 338 -5.31 -9.93 -12.50
C VAL A 338 -5.99 -9.47 -13.80
N ALA A 339 -5.24 -8.98 -14.79
CA ALA A 339 -5.80 -8.57 -16.07
C ALA A 339 -6.52 -9.71 -16.80
N VAL A 340 -5.93 -10.90 -16.81
CA VAL A 340 -6.55 -12.07 -17.43
C VAL A 340 -7.77 -12.53 -16.64
N LEU A 341 -7.72 -12.46 -15.30
CA LEU A 341 -8.90 -12.74 -14.48
C LEU A 341 -10.05 -11.77 -14.75
N PHE A 342 -9.78 -10.48 -14.98
CA PHE A 342 -10.86 -9.55 -15.36
C PHE A 342 -11.49 -9.89 -16.71
N LEU A 343 -10.72 -10.35 -17.69
CA LEU A 343 -11.30 -10.81 -18.96
C LEU A 343 -12.20 -12.03 -18.77
N ILE A 344 -11.83 -12.93 -17.85
CA ILE A 344 -12.63 -14.11 -17.50
C ILE A 344 -13.89 -13.71 -16.73
N GLY A 345 -13.77 -12.82 -15.74
CA GLY A 345 -14.92 -12.30 -14.99
C GLY A 345 -15.91 -11.55 -15.86
N GLN A 346 -15.45 -10.91 -16.95
CA GLN A 346 -16.30 -10.27 -17.95
C GLN A 346 -16.96 -11.28 -18.93
N GLY A 347 -16.67 -12.58 -18.80
CA GLY A 347 -17.15 -13.63 -19.72
C GLY A 347 -16.53 -13.55 -21.12
N LEU A 348 -15.42 -12.81 -21.29
CA LEU A 348 -14.73 -12.65 -22.57
C LEU A 348 -13.74 -13.79 -22.82
N GLU A 349 -13.24 -14.41 -21.76
CA GLU A 349 -12.35 -15.57 -21.81
C GLU A 349 -12.87 -16.70 -20.91
N SER A 350 -12.57 -17.94 -21.28
CA SER A 350 -12.81 -19.10 -20.43
C SER A 350 -11.67 -19.27 -19.43
N PRO A 351 -11.90 -19.83 -18.21
CA PRO A 351 -10.83 -20.19 -17.29
C PRO A 351 -9.73 -21.08 -17.88
N SER A 352 -10.02 -21.86 -18.93
CA SER A 352 -9.03 -22.71 -19.61
C SER A 352 -7.94 -21.91 -20.31
N VAL A 353 -8.15 -20.61 -20.60
CA VAL A 353 -7.13 -19.74 -21.19
C VAL A 353 -5.88 -19.68 -20.30
N VAL A 354 -6.06 -19.79 -18.97
CA VAL A 354 -4.94 -19.79 -18.02
C VAL A 354 -4.03 -20.99 -18.27
N ASP A 355 -4.59 -22.19 -18.46
CA ASP A 355 -3.81 -23.39 -18.75
C ASP A 355 -3.02 -23.23 -20.06
N SER A 356 -3.67 -22.72 -21.11
CA SER A 356 -3.04 -22.49 -22.41
C SER A 356 -1.89 -21.49 -22.33
N LEU A 357 -2.03 -20.44 -21.51
CA LEU A 357 -1.00 -19.42 -21.34
C LEU A 357 0.15 -19.86 -20.42
N LEU A 358 -0.09 -20.76 -19.47
CA LEU A 358 0.97 -21.36 -18.64
C LEU A 358 1.74 -22.45 -19.40
N ASP A 359 1.12 -23.08 -20.40
CA ASP A 359 1.73 -24.07 -21.27
C ASP A 359 2.52 -23.40 -22.40
N ILE A 360 3.84 -23.23 -22.18
CA ILE A 360 4.75 -22.59 -23.13
C ILE A 360 4.91 -23.40 -24.42
N THR A 361 4.63 -24.70 -24.41
CA THR A 361 4.69 -25.52 -25.63
C THR A 361 3.55 -25.18 -26.59
N LYS A 362 2.38 -24.84 -26.04
CA LYS A 362 1.22 -24.39 -26.80
C LYS A 362 1.26 -22.89 -27.11
N THR A 363 1.68 -22.10 -26.12
CA THR A 363 1.74 -20.64 -26.23
C THR A 363 3.17 -20.13 -25.98
N PRO A 364 4.08 -20.28 -26.94
CA PRO A 364 5.47 -19.82 -26.80
C PRO A 364 5.61 -18.29 -26.80
N ARG A 365 4.58 -17.60 -27.30
CA ARG A 365 4.55 -16.15 -27.47
C ARG A 365 3.40 -15.53 -26.72
N LYS A 366 3.71 -14.56 -25.86
CA LYS A 366 2.72 -13.87 -25.04
C LYS A 366 1.75 -13.06 -25.90
N PRO A 367 0.43 -13.26 -25.79
CA PRO A 367 -0.54 -12.42 -26.48
C PRO A 367 -0.60 -11.01 -25.87
N GLN A 368 -0.96 -10.02 -26.68
CA GLN A 368 -1.13 -8.66 -26.19
C GLN A 368 -2.42 -8.52 -25.36
N TYR A 369 -2.28 -7.98 -24.15
CA TYR A 369 -3.40 -7.56 -23.31
C TYR A 369 -3.00 -6.38 -22.42
N LYS A 370 -3.98 -5.55 -22.07
CA LYS A 370 -3.77 -4.42 -21.17
C LYS A 370 -3.62 -4.94 -19.74
N MET A 371 -2.51 -4.59 -19.11
CA MET A 371 -2.25 -4.93 -17.72
C MET A 371 -3.24 -4.19 -16.78
N ALA A 372 -3.59 -4.82 -15.65
CA ALA A 372 -4.46 -4.23 -14.64
C ALA A 372 -3.84 -2.96 -14.02
N SER A 373 -4.66 -2.08 -13.45
CA SER A 373 -4.20 -0.81 -12.85
C SER A 373 -3.18 -1.05 -11.72
N GLU A 374 -2.22 -0.14 -11.56
CA GLU A 374 -1.25 -0.16 -10.47
C GLU A 374 -1.85 0.25 -9.12
N LEU A 375 -2.78 1.21 -9.12
CA LEU A 375 -3.26 1.90 -7.93
C LEU A 375 -3.82 0.95 -6.84
N PRO A 376 -4.66 -0.04 -7.17
CA PRO A 376 -5.24 -0.91 -6.15
C PRO A 376 -4.34 -2.08 -5.73
N LEU A 377 -3.12 -2.19 -6.28
CA LEU A 377 -2.18 -3.23 -5.90
C LEU A 377 -1.38 -2.80 -4.67
N ILE A 378 -1.35 -3.68 -3.67
CA ILE A 378 -0.67 -3.47 -2.40
C ILE A 378 0.26 -4.64 -2.12
N LEU A 379 1.55 -4.39 -1.94
CA LEU A 379 2.45 -5.36 -1.29
C LEU A 379 2.12 -5.39 0.21
N ARG A 380 1.42 -6.43 0.64
CA ARG A 380 0.84 -6.51 1.98
C ARG A 380 1.83 -7.01 3.02
N SER A 381 2.61 -8.04 2.71
CA SER A 381 3.57 -8.61 3.66
C SER A 381 4.73 -9.31 2.96
N CYS A 382 5.85 -9.40 3.69
CA CYS A 382 7.03 -10.19 3.35
C CYS A 382 7.31 -11.13 4.52
N GLN A 383 7.49 -12.42 4.25
CA GLN A 383 7.60 -13.47 5.26
C GLN A 383 9.07 -13.82 5.53
N PHE A 384 9.43 -13.97 6.79
CA PHE A 384 10.77 -14.32 7.27
C PHE A 384 10.66 -15.23 8.50
N ASP A 385 11.56 -16.20 8.67
CA ASP A 385 11.55 -17.09 9.84
C ASP A 385 12.04 -16.41 11.13
N LYS A 386 12.96 -15.45 11.00
CA LYS A 386 13.70 -14.83 12.12
C LYS A 386 13.73 -13.31 11.99
N ALA A 387 12.55 -12.68 12.00
CA ALA A 387 12.45 -11.22 11.98
C ALA A 387 11.22 -10.75 12.76
N ASP A 388 11.43 -10.45 14.05
CA ASP A 388 10.40 -9.93 14.93
C ASP A 388 10.47 -8.40 14.95
N PHE A 389 9.62 -7.77 14.15
CA PHE A 389 9.63 -6.30 14.02
C PHE A 389 9.06 -5.64 15.28
N MET A 390 9.91 -4.85 15.91
CA MET A 390 9.61 -4.08 17.12
C MET A 390 9.17 -2.66 16.76
N CYS A 391 8.25 -2.13 17.57
CA CYS A 391 7.81 -0.75 17.53
C CYS A 391 7.53 -0.27 18.96
N SER A 392 8.02 0.90 19.34
CA SER A 392 7.74 1.46 20.67
C SER A 392 6.25 1.81 20.79
N SER A 393 5.71 1.79 22.01
CA SER A 393 4.29 2.13 22.25
C SER A 393 3.93 3.52 21.76
N ASP A 394 4.84 4.48 21.94
CA ASP A 394 4.65 5.86 21.47
C ASP A 394 4.67 5.94 19.94
N ALA A 395 5.64 5.28 19.29
CA ALA A 395 5.69 5.25 17.83
C ALA A 395 4.47 4.55 17.24
N SER A 396 4.01 3.46 17.86
CA SER A 396 2.79 2.76 17.45
C SER A 396 1.56 3.65 17.59
N ARG A 397 1.41 4.39 18.69
CA ARG A 397 0.30 5.33 18.89
C ARG A 397 0.30 6.42 17.82
N SER A 398 1.44 7.07 17.59
CA SER A 398 1.56 8.11 16.56
C SER A 398 1.33 7.58 15.14
N LEU A 399 1.70 6.33 14.86
CA LEU A 399 1.38 5.68 13.58
C LEU A 399 -0.12 5.44 13.42
N THR A 400 -0.79 4.97 14.47
CA THR A 400 -2.24 4.77 14.47
C THR A 400 -2.98 6.09 14.27
N GLU A 401 -2.60 7.14 15.00
CA GLU A 401 -3.15 8.49 14.84
C GLU A 401 -2.96 8.99 13.40
N HIS A 402 -1.73 8.94 12.89
CA HIS A 402 -1.41 9.34 11.50
C HIS A 402 -2.28 8.61 10.48
N LEU A 403 -2.42 7.29 10.58
CA LEU A 403 -3.21 6.51 9.61
C LEU A 403 -4.71 6.77 9.73
N ASN A 404 -5.23 6.98 10.94
CA ASN A 404 -6.63 7.36 11.14
C ASN A 404 -6.90 8.75 10.55
N ASP A 405 -5.99 9.71 10.74
CA ASP A 405 -6.13 11.05 10.18
C ASP A 405 -6.13 11.03 8.65
N GLU A 406 -5.18 10.33 8.02
CA GLU A 406 -5.14 10.15 6.57
C GLU A 406 -6.42 9.45 6.07
N TYR A 407 -6.85 8.39 6.74
CA TYR A 407 -8.08 7.68 6.38
C TYR A 407 -9.31 8.59 6.46
N HIS A 408 -9.46 9.37 7.53
CA HIS A 408 -10.55 10.32 7.69
C HIS A 408 -10.54 11.40 6.62
N GLN A 409 -9.36 11.89 6.21
CA GLN A 409 -9.25 12.86 5.10
C GLN A 409 -9.75 12.26 3.79
N TYR A 410 -9.38 11.03 3.46
CA TYR A 410 -9.88 10.35 2.25
C TYR A 410 -11.38 10.04 2.34
N MET A 411 -11.90 9.71 3.52
CA MET A 411 -13.34 9.54 3.73
C MET A 411 -14.09 10.86 3.51
N LEU A 412 -13.57 11.98 4.01
CA LEU A 412 -14.15 13.30 3.75
C LEU A 412 -14.14 13.65 2.26
N GLN A 413 -13.05 13.36 1.56
CA GLN A 413 -12.98 13.54 0.11
C GLN A 413 -14.00 12.68 -0.63
N ALA A 414 -14.14 11.41 -0.23
CA ALA A 414 -15.16 10.52 -0.79
C ALA A 414 -16.57 11.07 -0.57
N GLU A 415 -16.86 11.64 0.61
CA GLU A 415 -18.16 12.24 0.91
C GLU A 415 -18.42 13.51 0.10
N ILE A 416 -17.40 14.33 -0.18
CA ILE A 416 -17.55 15.49 -1.08
C ILE A 416 -17.97 15.05 -2.48
N PHE A 417 -17.40 13.95 -2.99
CA PHE A 417 -17.84 13.37 -4.26
C PHE A 417 -19.24 12.79 -4.18
N HIS A 418 -19.60 12.17 -3.05
CA HIS A 418 -20.93 11.65 -2.83
C HIS A 418 -21.99 12.77 -2.81
N GLU A 419 -21.71 13.90 -2.15
CA GLU A 419 -22.56 15.09 -2.16
C GLU A 419 -22.72 15.63 -3.60
N ALA A 420 -21.62 15.75 -4.34
CA ALA A 420 -21.65 16.19 -5.73
C ALA A 420 -22.48 15.26 -6.63
N LEU A 421 -22.44 13.95 -6.39
CA LEU A 421 -23.26 12.97 -7.10
C LEU A 421 -24.75 13.13 -6.77
N SER A 422 -25.09 13.45 -5.52
CA SER A 422 -26.48 13.66 -5.10
C SER A 422 -27.13 14.88 -5.75
N CYS A 423 -26.32 15.86 -6.16
CA CYS A 423 -26.76 17.06 -6.88
C CYS A 423 -27.05 16.82 -8.37
N LEU A 424 -26.66 15.66 -8.92
CA LEU A 424 -26.93 15.34 -10.31
C LEU A 424 -28.39 14.88 -10.47
N PRO A 425 -29.07 15.30 -11.55
CA PRO A 425 -30.41 14.80 -11.82
C PRO A 425 -30.36 13.27 -11.97
N LEU A 426 -31.32 12.57 -11.37
CA LEU A 426 -31.47 11.15 -11.60
C LEU A 426 -31.61 10.93 -13.11
N PRO A 427 -30.81 10.04 -13.72
CA PRO A 427 -30.98 9.72 -15.12
C PRO A 427 -32.42 9.27 -15.33
N GLU A 428 -33.13 9.89 -16.28
CA GLU A 428 -34.46 9.43 -16.68
C GLU A 428 -34.36 7.93 -16.93
N SER A 429 -35.34 7.19 -16.41
CA SER A 429 -35.45 5.74 -16.53
C SER A 429 -35.78 5.34 -17.97
N ASN A 430 -34.95 5.76 -18.93
CA ASN A 430 -34.76 4.96 -20.10
C ASN A 430 -34.03 3.72 -19.59
N SER A 431 -34.69 2.58 -19.77
CA SER A 431 -34.10 1.26 -19.71
C SER A 431 -32.84 1.23 -20.57
N LEU A 432 -31.72 1.73 -20.03
CA LEU A 432 -30.42 1.24 -20.37
C LEU A 432 -30.39 -0.17 -19.78
N GLU A 433 -31.01 -1.09 -20.52
CA GLU A 433 -30.28 -2.29 -20.86
C GLU A 433 -28.86 -1.79 -21.12
N THR A 434 -27.93 -2.10 -20.22
CA THR A 434 -26.54 -2.22 -20.60
C THR A 434 -26.53 -3.34 -21.63
N LEU A 435 -26.92 -2.99 -22.86
CA LEU A 435 -26.34 -3.52 -24.08
C LEU A 435 -24.85 -3.25 -23.90
N HIS A 436 -24.21 -4.14 -23.15
CA HIS A 436 -22.86 -4.58 -23.41
C HIS A 436 -22.92 -5.08 -24.84
N LYS A 437 -22.92 -4.14 -25.81
CA LYS A 437 -22.47 -4.42 -27.16
C LYS A 437 -21.17 -5.12 -26.90
N LYS A 438 -21.13 -6.43 -27.14
CA LYS A 438 -19.89 -7.18 -27.26
C LYS A 438 -19.11 -6.45 -28.34
N ARG A 439 -18.36 -5.42 -27.94
CA ARG A 439 -17.33 -4.78 -28.74
C ARG A 439 -16.52 -5.92 -29.31
N ASN A 440 -16.15 -5.84 -30.58
CA ASN A 440 -15.33 -6.83 -31.29
C ASN A 440 -14.19 -7.33 -30.39
N TYR A 441 -14.47 -8.35 -29.59
CA TYR A 441 -13.55 -8.87 -28.61
C TYR A 441 -12.78 -9.95 -29.33
N ILE A 442 -11.47 -9.75 -29.45
CA ILE A 442 -10.59 -10.74 -30.04
C ILE A 442 -10.06 -11.59 -28.87
N PRO A 443 -10.33 -12.92 -28.86
CA PRO A 443 -9.80 -13.83 -27.85
C PRO A 443 -8.28 -13.73 -27.75
N LEU A 444 -7.73 -13.90 -26.54
CA LEU A 444 -6.31 -13.73 -26.25
C LEU A 444 -5.42 -14.55 -27.19
N LEU A 445 -5.78 -15.81 -27.40
CA LEU A 445 -5.04 -16.74 -28.26
C LEU A 445 -5.09 -16.38 -29.76
N SER A 446 -5.97 -15.45 -30.16
CA SER A 446 -6.11 -14.96 -31.53
C SER A 446 -5.47 -13.58 -31.75
N ARG A 447 -4.85 -12.99 -30.74
CA ARG A 447 -4.24 -11.66 -30.82
C ARG A 447 -2.82 -11.69 -31.38
N GLN A 448 -2.34 -10.53 -31.80
CA GLN A 448 -0.92 -10.32 -32.03
C GLN A 448 -0.13 -10.66 -30.75
N THR A 449 0.99 -11.33 -30.94
CA THR A 449 1.86 -11.77 -29.85
C THR A 449 3.18 -11.02 -29.81
N GLU A 450 3.70 -10.82 -28.62
CA GLU A 450 5.06 -10.34 -28.41
C GLU A 450 6.09 -11.39 -28.88
N PRO A 451 7.35 -11.01 -29.15
CA PRO A 451 8.42 -11.99 -29.37
C PRO A 451 8.58 -12.91 -28.15
N SER A 452 8.79 -14.20 -28.44
CA SER A 452 9.12 -15.26 -27.47
C SER A 452 10.40 -14.94 -26.70
N TYR A 453 10.62 -15.70 -25.62
CA TYR A 453 11.86 -15.59 -24.85
C TYR A 453 13.08 -15.94 -25.71
N GLU A 454 12.98 -17.01 -26.48
CA GLU A 454 14.03 -17.54 -27.33
C GLU A 454 14.42 -16.53 -28.42
N GLU A 455 13.44 -15.89 -29.07
CA GLU A 455 13.68 -14.80 -30.03
C GLU A 455 14.36 -13.58 -29.38
N ARG A 456 13.96 -13.20 -28.15
CA ARG A 456 14.58 -12.09 -27.43
C ARG A 456 16.01 -12.38 -27.04
N ILE A 457 16.30 -13.59 -26.54
CA ILE A 457 17.66 -14.01 -26.18
C ILE A 457 18.56 -14.06 -27.41
N ALA A 458 18.08 -14.60 -28.53
CA ALA A 458 18.84 -14.59 -29.78
C ALA A 458 19.25 -13.16 -30.15
N LYS A 459 18.30 -12.21 -30.09
CA LYS A 459 18.57 -10.79 -30.36
C LYS A 459 19.57 -10.15 -29.40
N VAL A 460 19.51 -10.49 -28.10
CA VAL A 460 20.48 -10.00 -27.11
C VAL A 460 21.89 -10.53 -27.41
N LYS A 461 22.01 -11.82 -27.77
CA LYS A 461 23.29 -12.43 -28.13
C LYS A 461 23.89 -11.80 -29.39
N THR A 462 23.09 -11.58 -30.44
CA THR A 462 23.57 -10.91 -31.67
C THR A 462 24.08 -9.49 -31.38
N LYS A 463 23.40 -8.72 -30.52
CA LYS A 463 23.89 -7.40 -30.12
C LYS A 463 25.21 -7.45 -29.33
N LEU A 464 25.48 -8.53 -28.60
CA LEU A 464 26.73 -8.70 -27.88
C LEU A 464 27.87 -9.07 -28.83
N THR A 465 27.59 -9.86 -29.88
CA THR A 465 28.59 -10.21 -30.90
C THR A 465 28.92 -9.07 -31.85
N ASP A 466 27.96 -8.18 -32.15
CA ASP A 466 28.20 -7.03 -33.03
C ASP A 466 28.96 -5.86 -32.34
N ASN A 467 29.08 -5.91 -31.01
CA ASN A 467 29.83 -4.92 -30.21
C ASN A 467 31.22 -5.41 -29.77
N LEU A 468 31.61 -6.62 -30.19
CA LEU A 468 32.95 -7.19 -30.06
C LEU A 468 33.65 -7.10 -31.42
#